data_AF-A0A3M2J6X3-F1
#
_entry.id   AF-A0A3M2J6X3-F1
#
_cell.length_a   1.000
_cell.length_b   1.000
_cell.length_c   1.000
_cell.angle_alpha   90.00
_cell.angle_beta   90.00
_cell.angle_gamma   90.00
#
_symmetry.space_group_name_H-M   'P 1'
#
loop_
_entity.id
_entity.type
_entity.pdbx_description
1 polymer ?
#
loop_
_entity_poly.entity_id
_entity_poly.type
_entity_poly.pdbx_seq_one_letter_code
_entity_poly.pdbx_strand_id
1 'polypeptide(L)'
;MRGHIISLISNLSIRFKILFSSVIMLVLVSLFISFYYPLSQKKLAQHTLENKVESMADMVAMTIGIVWMSDNYQAMVEAMNWLKRDKDLSYMVLYDSSGTPLSTYNPHHLRV
;
A
#
# COMPACT_ATOMS: atom_id res chain seq x y z
N MET A 1 -33.14 -18.58 -31.28
CA MET A 1 -31.81 -17.93 -31.19
C MET A 1 -30.66 -18.81 -30.67
N ARG A 2 -30.90 -20.01 -30.10
CA ARG A 2 -29.81 -20.91 -29.62
C ARG A 2 -29.02 -21.65 -30.72
N GLY A 3 -29.58 -21.80 -31.93
CA GLY A 3 -28.97 -22.60 -33.01
C GLY A 3 -27.87 -21.90 -33.83
N HIS A 4 -27.81 -20.57 -33.84
CA HIS A 4 -26.86 -19.82 -34.69
C HIS A 4 -25.42 -19.82 -34.16
N ILE A 5 -25.24 -19.96 -32.84
CA ILE A 5 -23.91 -19.97 -32.23
C ILE A 5 -23.21 -21.31 -32.49
N ILE A 6 -23.98 -22.41 -32.50
CA ILE A 6 -23.47 -23.77 -32.66
C ILE A 6 -23.02 -24.01 -34.13
N SER A 7 -23.75 -23.46 -35.12
CA SER A 7 -23.37 -23.59 -36.54
C SER A 7 -22.14 -22.77 -36.91
N LEU A 8 -21.92 -21.61 -36.26
CA LEU A 8 -20.67 -20.85 -36.43
C LEU A 8 -19.45 -21.62 -35.94
N ILE A 9 -19.58 -22.39 -34.85
CA ILE A 9 -18.49 -23.20 -34.27
C ILE A 9 -18.24 -24.48 -35.08
N SER A 10 -19.23 -25.00 -35.82
CA SER A 10 -19.09 -26.23 -36.62
C SER A 10 -18.41 -26.02 -37.97
N ASN A 11 -18.49 -24.80 -38.55
CA ASN A 11 -17.83 -24.45 -39.82
C ASN A 11 -16.39 -23.94 -39.66
N LEU A 12 -15.91 -23.84 -38.42
CA LEU A 12 -14.53 -23.48 -38.13
C LEU A 12 -13.61 -24.68 -38.39
N SER A 13 -12.51 -24.45 -39.11
CA SER A 13 -11.52 -25.50 -39.40
C SER A 13 -11.09 -26.22 -38.11
N ILE A 14 -10.86 -27.53 -38.18
CA ILE A 14 -10.46 -28.38 -37.04
C ILE A 14 -9.25 -27.79 -36.28
N ARG A 15 -8.36 -27.09 -37.00
CA ARG A 15 -7.21 -26.36 -36.45
C ARG A 15 -7.62 -25.25 -35.47
N PHE A 16 -8.70 -24.53 -35.77
CA PHE A 16 -9.20 -23.45 -34.92
C PHE A 16 -9.84 -23.97 -33.63
N LYS A 17 -10.53 -25.13 -33.68
CA LYS A 17 -11.06 -25.78 -32.46
C LYS A 17 -9.95 -26.15 -31.47
N ILE A 18 -8.83 -26.68 -31.98
CA ILE A 18 -7.67 -27.04 -31.16
C ILE A 18 -7.02 -25.77 -30.58
N LEU A 19 -6.79 -24.74 -31.40
CA LEU A 19 -6.24 -23.46 -30.92
C LEU A 19 -7.15 -22.79 -29.88
N PHE A 20 -8.46 -22.82 -30.09
CA PHE A 20 -9.43 -22.22 -29.18
C PHE A 20 -9.40 -22.87 -27.79
N SER A 21 -9.21 -24.19 -27.72
CA SER A 21 -9.07 -24.91 -26.44
C SER A 21 -7.80 -24.51 -25.68
N SER A 22 -6.70 -24.23 -26.37
CA SER A 22 -5.47 -23.76 -25.71
C SER A 22 -5.60 -22.30 -25.28
N VAL A 23 -6.23 -21.47 -26.12
CA VAL A 23 -6.46 -20.04 -25.83
C VAL A 23 -7.45 -19.86 -24.67
N ILE A 24 -8.53 -20.64 -24.60
CA ILE A 24 -9.51 -20.52 -23.50
C ILE A 24 -8.87 -20.82 -22.15
N MET A 25 -7.93 -21.79 -22.11
CA MET A 25 -7.18 -22.13 -20.90
C MET A 25 -6.29 -20.95 -20.46
N LEU A 26 -5.56 -20.35 -21.40
CA LEU A 26 -4.74 -19.16 -21.12
C LEU A 26 -5.58 -17.96 -20.66
N VAL A 27 -6.74 -17.74 -21.29
CA VAL A 27 -7.68 -16.67 -20.91
C VAL A 27 -8.22 -16.91 -19.51
N LEU A 28 -8.60 -18.14 -19.15
CA LEU A 28 -9.07 -18.49 -17.81
C LEU A 28 -8.00 -18.23 -16.74
N VAL A 29 -6.75 -18.65 -17.00
CA VAL A 29 -5.63 -18.40 -16.08
C VAL A 29 -5.35 -16.90 -15.97
N SER A 30 -5.34 -16.17 -17.08
CA SER A 30 -5.11 -14.71 -17.09
C SER A 30 -6.20 -13.97 -16.31
N LEU A 31 -7.48 -14.32 -16.51
CA LEU A 31 -8.59 -13.77 -15.74
C LEU A 31 -8.44 -14.08 -14.26
N PHE A 32 -8.10 -15.33 -13.91
CA PHE A 32 -7.91 -15.71 -12.52
C PHE A 32 -6.80 -14.87 -11.85
N ILE A 33 -5.64 -14.71 -12.50
CA ILE A 33 -4.55 -13.88 -11.99
C ILE A 33 -4.98 -12.41 -11.89
N SER A 34 -5.64 -11.88 -12.92
CA SER A 34 -5.99 -10.47 -12.99
C SER A 34 -7.11 -10.08 -12.02
N PHE A 35 -8.01 -11.00 -11.64
CA PHE A 35 -9.09 -10.70 -10.70
C PHE A 35 -8.79 -11.14 -9.26
N TYR A 36 -8.23 -12.33 -9.05
CA TYR A 36 -8.00 -12.89 -7.71
C TYR A 36 -6.80 -12.26 -7.00
N TYR A 37 -5.71 -12.05 -7.74
CA TYR A 37 -4.45 -11.57 -7.19
C TYR A 37 -4.49 -10.12 -6.66
N PRO A 38 -5.06 -9.13 -7.37
CA PRO A 38 -5.07 -7.75 -6.86
C PRO A 38 -5.94 -7.57 -5.61
N LEU A 39 -6.97 -8.39 -5.42
CA LEU A 39 -7.82 -8.35 -4.22
C LEU A 39 -7.02 -8.73 -2.96
N SER A 40 -6.13 -9.70 -3.08
CA SER A 40 -5.32 -10.19 -1.96
C SER A 40 -4.13 -9.26 -1.66
N GLN A 41 -3.52 -8.69 -2.70
CA GLN A 41 -2.37 -7.79 -2.55
C GLN A 41 -2.73 -6.45 -1.90
N LYS A 42 -3.92 -5.88 -2.18
CA LYS A 42 -4.32 -4.61 -1.57
C LYS A 42 -4.36 -4.67 -0.05
N LYS A 43 -4.95 -5.74 0.50
CA LYS A 43 -5.05 -5.93 1.95
C LYS A 43 -3.68 -6.14 2.59
N LEU A 44 -2.82 -6.93 1.94
CA LEU A 44 -1.45 -7.16 2.43
C LEU A 44 -0.61 -5.88 2.39
N ALA A 45 -0.70 -5.10 1.31
CA ALA A 45 0.00 -3.83 1.18
C ALA A 45 -0.47 -2.82 2.22
N GLN A 46 -1.78 -2.73 2.48
CA GLN A 46 -2.33 -1.87 3.52
C GLN A 46 -1.82 -2.27 4.91
N HIS A 47 -1.92 -3.55 5.29
CA HIS A 47 -1.41 -4.00 6.58
C HIS A 47 0.10 -3.79 6.74
N THR A 48 0.86 -3.97 5.66
CA THR A 48 2.31 -3.71 5.68
C THR A 48 2.60 -2.22 5.88
N LEU A 49 1.79 -1.35 5.27
CA LEU A 49 1.89 0.10 5.47
C LEU A 49 1.54 0.50 6.90
N GLU A 50 0.43 -0.03 7.44
CA GLU A 50 0.02 0.19 8.84
C GLU A 50 1.14 -0.19 9.81
N ASN A 51 1.69 -1.40 9.68
CA ASN A 51 2.79 -1.88 10.53
C ASN A 51 4.05 -1.04 10.38
N LYS A 52 4.36 -0.55 9.17
CA LYS A 52 5.50 0.35 8.93
C LYS A 52 5.30 1.66 9.67
N VAL A 53 4.11 2.26 9.59
CA VAL A 53 3.79 3.52 10.26
C VAL A 53 3.88 3.38 11.78
N GLU A 54 3.32 2.30 12.34
CA GLU A 54 3.38 2.02 13.77
C GLU A 54 4.82 1.84 14.25
N SER A 55 5.62 1.02 13.55
CA SER A 55 7.03 0.81 13.88
C SER A 55 7.84 2.11 13.80
N MET A 56 7.56 2.96 12.82
CA MET A 56 8.17 4.28 12.73
C MET A 56 7.77 5.14 13.92
N ALA A 57 6.48 5.21 14.26
CA ALA A 57 6.00 5.97 15.41
C ALA A 57 6.66 5.52 16.72
N ASP A 58 6.81 4.21 16.94
CA ASP A 58 7.48 3.66 18.11
C ASP A 58 8.96 4.03 18.16
N MET A 59 9.69 3.92 17.05
CA MET A 59 11.09 4.34 16.98
C MET A 59 11.25 5.84 17.25
N VAL A 60 10.35 6.66 16.71
CA VAL A 60 10.34 8.11 16.96
C VAL A 60 10.05 8.41 18.43
N ALA A 61 9.01 7.81 18.99
CA ALA A 61 8.64 8.00 20.39
C ALA A 61 9.77 7.59 21.35
N MET A 62 10.42 6.46 21.09
CA MET A 62 11.57 6.00 21.86
C MET A 62 12.75 6.96 21.74
N THR A 63 13.09 7.40 20.53
CA THR A 63 14.20 8.32 20.28
C THR A 63 13.95 9.66 20.98
N ILE A 64 12.74 10.22 20.84
CA ILE A 64 12.36 11.47 21.51
C ILE A 64 12.39 11.29 23.03
N GLY A 65 11.89 10.18 23.55
CA GLY A 65 11.91 9.89 25.00
C GLY A 65 13.33 9.86 25.58
N ILE A 66 14.27 9.21 24.89
CA ILE A 66 15.69 9.16 25.30
C ILE A 66 16.29 10.57 25.31
N VAL A 67 16.07 11.33 24.23
CA VAL A 67 16.65 12.66 24.08
C VAL A 67 16.05 13.65 25.07
N TRP A 68 14.74 13.55 25.34
CA TRP A 68 14.04 14.35 26.34
C TRP A 68 14.60 14.13 27.74
N MET A 69 14.90 12.89 28.14
CA MET A 69 15.53 12.59 29.43
C MET A 69 16.97 13.11 29.54
N SER A 70 17.66 13.26 28.41
CA SER A 70 19.06 13.72 28.36
C SER A 70 19.23 15.24 28.35
N ASP A 71 18.12 16.00 28.38
CA ASP A 71 18.09 17.47 28.28
C ASP A 71 18.79 18.04 27.01
N ASN A 72 19.03 17.18 26.02
CA ASN A 72 19.71 17.52 24.77
C ASN A 72 18.71 17.89 23.69
N TYR A 73 18.10 19.07 23.84
CA TYR A 73 17.09 19.58 22.90
C TYR A 73 17.60 19.65 21.44
N GLN A 74 18.90 19.87 21.24
CA GLN A 74 19.50 19.93 19.90
C GLN A 74 19.42 18.59 19.18
N ALA A 75 19.71 17.49 19.86
CA ALA A 75 19.56 16.14 19.30
C ALA A 75 18.10 15.82 18.94
N MET A 76 17.13 16.39 19.67
CA MET A 76 15.70 16.18 19.40
C MET A 76 15.31 16.84 18.09
N VAL A 77 15.75 18.08 17.89
CA VAL A 77 15.51 18.84 16.66
C VAL A 77 16.16 18.14 15.45
N GLU A 78 17.37 17.59 15.61
CA GLU A 78 18.05 16.86 14.54
C GLU A 78 17.33 15.55 14.16
N ALA A 79 16.90 14.76 15.15
CA ALA A 79 16.12 13.54 14.91
C ALA A 79 14.79 13.86 14.20
N MET A 80 14.09 14.90 14.64
CA MET A 80 12.85 15.37 14.02
C MET A 80 13.08 15.89 12.59
N ASN A 81 14.20 16.57 12.33
CA ASN A 81 14.54 17.04 11.00
C ASN A 81 14.95 15.90 10.07
N TRP A 82 15.52 14.81 10.59
CA TRP A 82 15.80 13.60 9.81
C TRP A 82 14.50 12.94 9.34
N LEU A 83 13.50 12.79 10.23
CA LEU A 83 12.19 12.23 9.89
C LEU A 83 11.47 13.02 8.79
N LYS A 84 11.53 14.35 8.84
CA LYS A 84 10.93 15.22 7.81
C LYS A 84 11.53 15.03 6.41
N ARG A 85 12.72 14.42 6.29
CA ARG A 85 13.35 14.12 5.00
C ARG A 85 12.90 12.79 4.39
N ASP A 86 12.18 11.96 5.16
CA ASP A 86 11.60 10.74 4.61
C ASP A 86 10.47 11.11 3.63
N LYS A 87 10.65 10.73 2.36
CA LYS A 87 9.71 10.97 1.27
C LYS A 87 8.37 10.24 1.45
N ASP A 88 8.34 9.22 2.30
CA ASP A 88 7.13 8.46 2.59
C ASP A 88 6.32 9.11 3.75
N LEU A 89 6.87 10.13 4.43
CA LEU A 89 6.20 10.82 5.53
C LEU A 89 5.25 11.90 5.01
N SER A 90 3.95 11.65 5.11
CA SER A 90 2.91 12.62 4.71
C SER A 90 2.63 13.67 5.78
N TYR A 91 2.64 13.28 7.06
CA TYR A 91 2.46 14.18 8.19
C TYR A 91 3.08 13.60 9.47
N MET A 92 3.31 14.46 10.47
CA MET A 92 3.73 14.08 11.81
C MET A 92 3.26 15.14 12.80
N VAL A 93 2.72 14.71 13.94
CA VAL A 93 2.36 15.60 15.06
C VAL A 93 2.95 15.04 16.34
N LEU A 94 3.68 15.88 17.05
CA LEU A 94 4.18 15.59 18.39
C LEU A 94 3.27 16.28 19.40
N TYR A 95 2.69 15.51 20.32
CA TYR A 95 1.87 16.02 21.41
C TYR A 95 2.65 16.00 22.72
N ASP A 96 2.37 16.95 23.60
CA ASP A 96 2.74 16.85 25.01
C ASP A 96 1.78 15.95 25.78
N SER A 97 2.05 15.75 27.08
CA SER A 97 1.19 14.97 27.98
C SER A 97 -0.19 15.59 28.23
N SER A 98 -0.40 16.87 27.86
CA SER A 98 -1.70 17.55 27.94
C SER A 98 -2.53 17.41 26.65
N GLY A 99 -1.97 16.79 25.61
CA GLY A 99 -2.59 16.69 24.29
C GLY A 99 -2.41 17.94 23.43
N THR A 100 -1.54 18.86 23.83
CA THR A 100 -1.22 20.07 23.06
C THR A 100 -0.13 19.74 22.04
N PRO A 101 -0.27 20.13 20.75
CA PRO A 101 0.76 19.87 19.75
C PRO A 101 2.01 20.73 20.01
N LEU A 102 3.13 20.07 20.29
CA LEU A 102 4.46 20.68 20.45
C LEU A 102 5.15 20.95 19.11
N SER A 103 4.91 20.09 18.11
CA SER A 103 5.50 20.22 16.78
C SER A 103 4.62 19.55 15.74
N THR A 104 4.47 20.18 14.58
CA THR A 104 3.64 19.67 13.47
C THR A 104 4.43 19.75 12.17
N TYR A 105 4.36 18.69 11.37
CA TYR A 105 4.81 18.62 9.99
C TYR A 105 3.64 18.14 9.15
N ASN A 106 3.15 19.00 8.25
CA ASN A 106 2.02 18.69 7.36
C ASN A 106 2.18 19.47 6.03
N PRO A 107 3.15 19.09 5.17
CA PRO A 107 3.43 19.80 3.92
C PRO A 107 2.26 19.75 2.93
N HIS A 108 1.34 18.79 3.07
CA HIS A 108 0.21 18.59 2.16
C HIS A 108 -1.12 19.11 2.70
N HIS A 109 -1.14 19.78 3.86
CA HIS A 109 -2.34 20.32 4.50
C HIS A 109 -3.46 19.27 4.68
N LEU A 110 -3.09 18.04 5.03
CA LEU A 110 -4.03 16.97 5.32
C LEU A 110 -4.84 17.32 6.57
N ARG A 111 -6.12 16.92 6.61
CA ARG A 111 -6.91 16.96 7.86
C ARG A 111 -6.48 15.76 8.71
N VAL A 112 -5.83 16.05 9.82
CA VAL A 112 -5.30 15.11 10.81
C VAL A 112 -5.83 15.45 12.19
#